data_AF-A0A1F3V9V9-F1
#
_entry.id   AF-A0A1F3V9V9-F1
#
_cell.length_a   1.000
_cell.length_b   1.000
_cell.length_c   1.000
_cell.angle_alpha   90.00
_cell.angle_beta   90.00
_cell.angle_gamma   90.00
#
_symmetry.space_group_name_H-M   'P 1'
#
loop_
_entity.id
_entity.type
_entity.pdbx_description
1 polymer ?
#
loop_
_entity_poly.entity_id
_entity_poly.type
_entity_poly.pdbx_seq_one_letter_code
_entity_poly.pdbx_strand_id
1 'polypeptide(L)'
;MDGTLPGTDSWFANPTSQVSAHYGIGKSGEVHQYVQENDAAWHAGRVNAPVWKLIRPNVNPNLYTIGIEHEGKPDEGCTETMKQSSATLIREICQRWQIPIDRDHIVGHFEIFSKKPNCPATNKRILDELVTLARQQTETPKPSVEEGVRKVEEGLAIIKGIIY
;
A
#
# COMPACT_ATOMS: atom_id res chain seq x y z
N MET A 1 5.70 2.20 6.71
CA MET A 1 6.89 1.44 7.14
C MET A 1 7.36 2.04 8.46
N ASP A 2 8.28 1.40 9.18
CA ASP A 2 8.99 2.01 10.31
C ASP A 2 10.49 1.78 10.08
N GLY A 3 11.11 2.66 9.31
CA GLY A 3 12.47 2.47 8.80
C GLY A 3 12.70 3.12 7.44
N THR A 4 13.78 2.70 6.77
CA THR A 4 14.20 3.21 5.46
C THR A 4 13.69 2.35 4.31
N LEU A 5 13.59 2.90 3.09
CA LEU A 5 13.20 2.13 1.91
C LEU A 5 14.12 0.90 1.69
N PRO A 6 15.47 1.01 1.72
CA PRO A 6 16.36 -0.15 1.65
C PRO A 6 16.19 -1.15 2.80
N GLY A 7 15.84 -0.66 4.00
CA GLY A 7 15.50 -1.52 5.13
C GLY A 7 14.25 -2.36 4.86
N THR A 8 13.26 -1.78 4.19
CA THR A 8 12.04 -2.50 3.76
C THR A 8 12.32 -3.48 2.64
N ASP A 9 13.15 -3.13 1.67
CA ASP A 9 13.61 -4.07 0.63
C ASP A 9 14.19 -5.33 1.27
N SER A 10 15.10 -5.14 2.24
CA SER A 10 15.74 -6.22 2.99
C SER A 10 14.73 -7.03 3.82
N TRP A 11 13.77 -6.37 4.46
CA TRP A 11 12.78 -7.02 5.31
C TRP A 11 11.76 -7.86 4.51
N PHE A 12 11.31 -7.35 3.37
CA PHE A 12 10.39 -8.07 2.47
C PHE A 12 11.06 -9.22 1.73
N ALA A 13 12.37 -9.12 1.45
CA ALA A 13 13.17 -10.21 0.91
C ALA A 13 13.40 -11.35 1.93
N ASN A 14 13.29 -11.09 3.24
CA ASN A 14 13.44 -12.13 4.25
C ASN A 14 12.19 -13.04 4.31
N PRO A 15 12.29 -14.35 3.99
CA PRO A 15 11.14 -15.26 4.01
C PRO A 15 10.54 -15.44 5.41
N THR A 16 11.31 -15.23 6.48
CA THR A 16 10.79 -15.37 7.85
C THR A 16 9.97 -14.17 8.32
N SER A 17 9.98 -13.05 7.57
CA SER A 17 9.27 -11.83 7.99
C SER A 17 7.75 -11.99 7.93
N GLN A 18 7.27 -12.84 7.01
CA GLN A 18 5.84 -13.07 6.76
C GLN A 18 5.06 -11.76 6.62
N VAL A 19 5.64 -10.77 5.93
CA VAL A 19 4.99 -9.53 5.52
C VAL A 19 5.46 -9.12 4.13
N SER A 20 4.65 -8.33 3.44
CA SER A 20 4.97 -7.70 2.16
C SER A 20 3.97 -6.57 1.87
N ALA A 21 4.31 -5.68 0.95
CA ALA A 21 3.39 -4.72 0.34
C ALA A 21 3.54 -4.79 -1.18
N HIS A 22 2.67 -4.11 -1.93
CA HIS A 22 2.85 -4.02 -3.39
C HIS A 22 3.95 -3.02 -3.71
N TYR A 23 3.95 -1.89 -3.00
CA TYR A 23 4.85 -0.78 -3.24
C TYR A 23 5.50 -0.23 -1.97
N GLY A 24 6.71 0.30 -2.11
CA GLY A 24 7.40 1.13 -1.13
C GLY A 24 7.80 2.47 -1.76
N ILE A 25 7.71 3.56 -0.98
CA ILE A 25 8.03 4.92 -1.43
C ILE A 25 9.09 5.53 -0.50
N GLY A 26 10.21 5.93 -1.08
CA GLY A 26 11.35 6.53 -0.39
C GLY A 26 11.24 8.05 -0.23
N LYS A 27 12.02 8.63 0.68
CA LYS A 27 12.01 10.07 1.00
C LYS A 27 12.32 10.97 -0.19
N SER A 28 13.06 10.49 -1.19
CA SER A 28 13.37 11.18 -2.44
C SER A 28 12.32 10.95 -3.53
N GLY A 29 11.26 10.20 -3.27
CA GLY A 29 10.21 9.86 -4.23
C GLY A 29 10.46 8.60 -5.04
N GLU A 30 11.51 7.83 -4.73
CA GLU A 30 11.73 6.51 -5.33
C GLU A 30 10.53 5.61 -5.04
N VAL A 31 10.12 4.82 -6.03
CA VAL A 31 9.03 3.85 -5.90
C VAL A 31 9.57 2.47 -6.25
N HIS A 32 9.57 1.57 -5.26
CA HIS A 32 9.92 0.16 -5.44
C HIS A 32 8.64 -0.67 -5.51
N GLN A 33 8.58 -1.64 -6.42
CA GLN A 33 7.52 -2.65 -6.46
C GLN A 33 8.03 -4.00 -5.94
N TYR A 34 7.28 -4.65 -5.05
CA TYR A 34 7.66 -5.94 -4.44
C TYR A 34 6.71 -7.09 -4.82
N VAL A 35 5.41 -6.81 -4.91
CA VAL A 35 4.35 -7.77 -5.24
C VAL A 35 3.52 -7.18 -6.38
N GLN A 36 3.13 -8.01 -7.35
CA GLN A 36 2.26 -7.59 -8.44
C GLN A 36 0.86 -7.30 -7.91
N GLU A 37 0.17 -6.29 -8.46
CA GLU A 37 -1.17 -5.89 -8.02
C GLU A 37 -2.24 -7.00 -8.16
N ASN A 38 -1.97 -8.01 -8.99
CA ASN A 38 -2.84 -9.19 -9.16
C ASN A 38 -2.64 -10.26 -8.07
N ASP A 39 -1.54 -10.17 -7.31
CA ASP A 39 -1.18 -11.12 -6.25
C ASP A 39 -1.49 -10.51 -4.87
N ALA A 40 -1.69 -11.34 -3.84
CA ALA A 40 -2.06 -10.85 -2.51
C ALA A 40 -0.82 -10.54 -1.65
N ALA A 41 -0.45 -9.27 -1.50
CA ALA A 41 0.59 -8.87 -0.53
C ALA A 41 0.12 -8.96 0.93
N TRP A 42 1.04 -9.13 1.88
CA TRP A 42 0.73 -9.33 3.30
C TRP A 42 0.92 -8.04 4.13
N HIS A 43 0.11 -7.02 3.86
CA HIS A 43 0.29 -5.67 4.42
C HIS A 43 -0.80 -5.24 5.44
N ALA A 44 -2.07 -5.63 5.22
CA ALA A 44 -3.17 -5.20 6.08
C ALA A 44 -3.20 -5.94 7.42
N GLY A 45 -2.53 -7.09 7.52
CA GLY A 45 -2.53 -7.92 8.72
C GLY A 45 -3.93 -8.44 9.06
N ARG A 46 -4.24 -8.51 10.36
CA ARG A 46 -5.57 -8.93 10.84
C ARG A 46 -6.54 -7.74 10.82
N VAL A 47 -7.82 -7.99 10.59
CA VAL A 47 -8.88 -6.98 10.79
C VAL A 47 -9.19 -6.86 12.28
N ASN A 48 -9.28 -5.63 12.82
CA ASN A 48 -9.65 -5.40 14.22
C ASN A 48 -10.34 -4.05 14.39
N ALA A 49 -11.62 -4.09 14.81
CA ALA A 49 -12.48 -2.92 14.96
C ALA A 49 -12.38 -1.97 13.75
N PRO A 50 -12.63 -2.47 12.51
CA PRO A 50 -12.51 -1.65 11.32
C PRO A 50 -13.58 -0.55 11.32
N VAL A 51 -13.20 0.64 10.85
CA VAL A 51 -14.12 1.76 10.59
C VAL A 51 -14.28 2.04 9.10
N TRP A 52 -13.49 1.37 8.26
CA TRP A 52 -13.60 1.46 6.81
C TRP A 52 -14.93 0.88 6.30
N LYS A 53 -15.71 1.71 5.60
CA LYS A 53 -17.06 1.37 5.11
C LYS A 53 -17.10 0.22 4.11
N LEU A 54 -16.04 0.05 3.31
CA LEU A 54 -15.98 -1.01 2.28
C LEU A 54 -15.32 -2.30 2.77
N ILE A 55 -15.13 -2.44 4.09
CA ILE A 55 -14.65 -3.69 4.67
C ILE A 55 -15.61 -4.83 4.32
N ARG A 56 -15.06 -5.96 3.84
CA ARG A 56 -15.84 -7.16 3.53
C ARG A 56 -15.82 -8.10 4.74
N PRO A 57 -16.96 -8.36 5.41
CA PRO A 57 -16.99 -9.26 6.55
C PRO A 57 -16.45 -10.64 6.17
N ASN A 58 -15.61 -11.21 7.04
CA ASN A 58 -15.00 -12.53 6.87
C ASN A 58 -14.10 -12.72 5.62
N VAL A 59 -13.69 -11.64 4.96
CA VAL A 59 -12.73 -11.67 3.84
C VAL A 59 -11.46 -10.97 4.26
N ASN A 60 -10.30 -11.57 4.01
CA ASN A 60 -9.01 -10.95 4.27
C ASN A 60 -8.79 -9.74 3.34
N PRO A 61 -8.56 -8.52 3.88
CA PRO A 61 -8.30 -7.32 3.07
C PRO A 61 -7.12 -7.44 2.10
N ASN A 62 -6.11 -8.24 2.42
CA ASN A 62 -4.98 -8.50 1.51
C ASN A 62 -5.43 -9.08 0.15
N LEU A 63 -6.62 -9.70 0.07
CA LEU A 63 -7.14 -10.29 -1.17
C LEU A 63 -7.83 -9.27 -2.09
N TYR A 64 -8.05 -8.03 -1.63
CA TYR A 64 -8.80 -7.03 -2.39
C TYR A 64 -8.31 -5.60 -2.16
N THR A 65 -7.09 -5.42 -1.63
CA THR A 65 -6.46 -4.11 -1.41
C THR A 65 -5.02 -4.09 -1.91
N ILE A 66 -4.54 -2.91 -2.29
CA ILE A 66 -3.16 -2.67 -2.72
C ILE A 66 -2.43 -1.89 -1.63
N GLY A 67 -1.49 -2.53 -0.94
CA GLY A 67 -0.61 -1.89 0.04
C GLY A 67 0.51 -1.04 -0.55
N ILE A 68 0.62 0.20 -0.07
CA ILE A 68 1.71 1.16 -0.34
C ILE A 68 2.35 1.52 1.00
N GLU A 69 3.67 1.35 1.13
CA GLU A 69 4.44 1.68 2.32
C GLU A 69 5.25 2.96 2.10
N HIS A 70 5.23 3.87 3.07
CA HIS A 70 6.03 5.10 3.03
C HIS A 70 7.22 5.00 3.99
N GLU A 71 8.40 5.40 3.50
CA GLU A 71 9.62 5.51 4.29
C GLU A 71 9.49 6.48 5.47
N GLY A 72 10.14 6.12 6.58
CA GLY A 72 10.23 6.93 7.79
C GLY A 72 9.36 6.40 8.93
N LYS A 73 9.22 7.23 9.96
CA LYS A 73 8.38 6.96 11.13
C LYS A 73 7.08 7.74 11.07
N PRO A 74 6.01 7.29 11.75
CA PRO A 74 4.72 7.97 11.73
C PRO A 74 4.73 9.44 12.21
N ASP A 75 5.73 9.84 13.00
CA ASP A 75 5.92 11.19 13.54
C ASP A 75 6.86 12.07 12.70
N GLU A 76 7.63 11.49 11.76
CA GLU A 76 8.53 12.25 10.86
C GLU A 76 7.75 12.96 9.74
N GLY A 77 6.54 12.51 9.44
CA GLY A 77 5.74 13.02 8.33
C GLY A 77 6.26 12.56 6.96
N CYS A 78 5.53 12.96 5.91
CA CYS A 78 5.83 12.59 4.53
C CYS A 78 6.42 13.81 3.80
N THR A 79 7.56 13.64 3.11
CA THR A 79 8.16 14.75 2.33
C THR A 79 7.23 15.14 1.17
N GLU A 80 7.37 16.36 0.63
CA GLU A 80 6.59 16.76 -0.55
C GLU A 80 6.85 15.84 -1.74
N THR A 81 8.10 15.40 -1.94
CA THR A 81 8.47 14.49 -3.03
C THR A 81 7.84 13.11 -2.86
N MET A 82 7.81 12.57 -1.64
CA MET A 82 7.08 11.34 -1.33
C MET A 82 5.59 11.49 -1.59
N LYS A 83 4.98 12.60 -1.14
CA LYS A 83 3.55 12.87 -1.35
C LYS A 83 3.22 12.92 -2.84
N GLN A 84 4.02 13.61 -3.63
CA GLN A 84 3.82 13.69 -5.08
C GLN A 84 3.94 12.32 -5.75
N SER A 85 4.96 11.54 -5.40
CA SER A 85 5.18 10.19 -5.94
C SER A 85 4.05 9.24 -5.55
N SER A 86 3.61 9.31 -4.29
CA SER A 86 2.46 8.55 -3.80
C SER A 86 1.16 8.94 -4.49
N ALA A 87 0.92 10.22 -4.73
CA ALA A 87 -0.26 10.69 -5.44
C ALA A 87 -0.27 10.21 -6.90
N THR A 88 0.89 10.22 -7.57
CA THR A 88 1.07 9.65 -8.92
C THR A 88 0.74 8.17 -8.93
N LEU A 89 1.35 7.40 -8.03
CA LEU A 89 1.12 5.96 -7.95
C LEU A 89 -0.35 5.64 -7.65
N ILE A 90 -0.99 6.35 -6.71
CA ILE A 90 -2.41 6.19 -6.39
C ILE A 90 -3.27 6.44 -7.64
N ARG A 91 -3.01 7.54 -8.37
CA ARG A 91 -3.76 7.86 -9.59
C ARG A 91 -3.63 6.75 -10.63
N GLU A 92 -2.43 6.25 -10.86
CA GLU A 92 -2.20 5.17 -11.81
C GLU A 92 -2.91 3.87 -11.42
N ILE A 93 -2.81 3.46 -10.16
CA ILE A 93 -3.53 2.30 -9.61
C ILE A 93 -5.02 2.47 -9.85
N CYS A 94 -5.57 3.63 -9.47
CA CYS A 94 -6.99 3.94 -9.63
C CYS A 94 -7.43 3.89 -11.10
N GLN A 95 -6.61 4.38 -12.03
CA GLN A 95 -6.89 4.29 -13.46
C GLN A 95 -6.83 2.84 -13.98
N ARG A 96 -5.77 2.08 -13.63
CA ARG A 96 -5.59 0.68 -14.03
C ARG A 96 -6.75 -0.20 -13.58
N TRP A 97 -7.19 -0.02 -12.34
CA TRP A 97 -8.19 -0.86 -11.68
C TRP A 97 -9.60 -0.27 -11.65
N GLN A 98 -9.80 0.89 -12.28
CA GLN A 98 -11.08 1.61 -12.30
C GLN A 98 -11.63 1.88 -10.88
N ILE A 99 -10.73 2.22 -9.96
CA ILE A 99 -11.05 2.55 -8.56
C ILE A 99 -11.28 4.07 -8.46
N PRO A 100 -12.38 4.54 -7.85
CA PRO A 100 -12.58 5.97 -7.59
C PRO A 100 -11.46 6.58 -6.74
N ILE A 101 -11.00 7.77 -7.12
CA ILE A 101 -10.03 8.54 -6.32
C ILE A 101 -10.79 9.32 -5.24
N ASP A 102 -11.08 8.65 -4.13
CA ASP A 102 -11.77 9.21 -2.96
C ASP A 102 -11.34 8.54 -1.64
N ARG A 103 -11.88 9.03 -0.52
CA ARG A 103 -11.59 8.54 0.84
C ARG A 103 -12.28 7.23 1.20
N ASP A 104 -13.22 6.75 0.39
CA ASP A 104 -13.82 5.44 0.60
C ASP A 104 -12.91 4.34 0.00
N HIS A 105 -12.03 4.66 -0.96
CA HIS A 105 -11.16 3.69 -1.64
C HIS A 105 -9.66 3.83 -1.34
N ILE A 106 -9.20 5.05 -1.09
CA ILE A 106 -7.87 5.29 -0.51
C ILE A 106 -8.09 5.24 0.98
N VAL A 107 -7.37 4.42 1.75
CA VAL A 107 -7.58 4.29 3.21
C VAL A 107 -6.28 4.06 3.96
N GLY A 108 -6.24 4.47 5.22
CA GLY A 108 -5.14 4.18 6.12
C GLY A 108 -5.29 2.81 6.79
N HIS A 109 -4.16 2.20 7.14
CA HIS A 109 -4.17 0.91 7.86
C HIS A 109 -4.95 0.95 9.18
N PHE A 110 -4.94 2.10 9.87
CA PHE A 110 -5.73 2.30 11.10
C PHE A 110 -7.25 2.13 10.89
N GLU A 111 -7.75 2.33 9.67
CA GLU A 111 -9.17 2.19 9.32
C GLU A 111 -9.59 0.71 9.21
N ILE A 112 -8.62 -0.20 9.04
CA ILE A 112 -8.79 -1.66 8.96
C ILE A 112 -8.40 -2.34 10.28
N PHE A 113 -7.32 -1.87 10.90
CA PHE A 113 -6.73 -2.45 12.10
C PHE A 113 -6.42 -1.36 13.12
N SER A 114 -7.35 -1.14 14.05
CA SER A 114 -7.28 -0.07 15.06
C SER A 114 -6.02 -0.09 15.94
N LYS A 115 -5.34 -1.23 16.07
CA LYS A 115 -4.07 -1.37 16.80
C LYS A 115 -2.84 -0.81 16.06
N LYS A 116 -3.02 -0.24 14.87
CA LYS A 116 -2.01 0.54 14.15
C LYS A 116 -2.46 2.01 14.03
N PRO A 117 -2.68 2.71 15.16
CA PRO A 117 -3.37 4.00 15.18
C PRO A 117 -2.61 5.10 14.45
N ASN A 118 -1.31 4.94 14.21
CA ASN A 118 -0.45 5.94 13.59
C ASN A 118 -0.08 5.63 12.13
N CYS A 119 -0.52 4.51 11.56
CA CYS A 119 -0.30 4.23 10.14
C CYS A 119 -1.42 4.88 9.31
N PRO A 120 -1.15 5.61 8.19
CA PRO A 120 0.17 5.84 7.59
C PRO A 120 1.00 6.94 8.27
N ALA A 121 0.37 7.91 8.93
CA ALA A 121 1.04 8.92 9.75
C ALA A 121 0.22 9.27 11.00
N THR A 122 0.84 9.92 11.98
CA THR A 122 0.15 10.48 13.16
C THR A 122 -0.93 11.49 12.74
N ASN A 123 -0.61 12.40 11.81
CA ASN A 123 -1.58 13.29 11.19
C ASN A 123 -2.37 12.57 10.08
N LYS A 124 -3.65 12.30 10.32
CA LYS A 124 -4.52 11.58 9.38
C LYS A 124 -4.92 12.36 8.13
N ARG A 125 -4.75 13.69 8.14
CA ARG A 125 -5.05 14.56 6.98
C ARG A 125 -4.20 14.22 5.75
N ILE A 126 -3.08 13.51 5.92
CA ILE A 126 -2.25 13.02 4.82
C ILE A 126 -3.07 12.24 3.79
N LEU A 127 -4.10 11.51 4.21
CA LEU A 127 -4.96 10.75 3.28
C LEU A 127 -5.81 11.69 2.42
N ASP A 128 -6.36 12.75 2.99
CA ASP A 128 -7.14 13.75 2.26
C ASP A 128 -6.24 14.57 1.31
N GLU A 129 -5.02 14.88 1.75
CA GLU A 129 -3.98 15.53 0.92
C GLU A 129 -3.61 14.66 -0.28
N LEU A 130 -3.35 13.37 -0.08
CA LEU A 130 -3.02 12.43 -1.17
C LEU A 130 -4.17 12.27 -2.17
N VAL A 131 -5.42 12.17 -1.70
CA VAL A 131 -6.61 12.16 -2.57
C VAL A 131 -6.66 13.43 -3.42
N THR A 132 -6.44 14.60 -2.79
CA THR A 132 -6.48 15.89 -3.48
C THR A 132 -5.39 15.97 -4.56
N LEU A 133 -4.15 15.61 -4.21
CA LEU A 133 -3.02 15.60 -5.14
C LEU A 133 -3.26 14.63 -6.31
N ALA A 134 -3.72 13.40 -6.04
CA ALA A 134 -3.98 12.40 -7.07
C ALA A 134 -5.08 12.83 -8.07
N ARG A 135 -6.07 13.59 -7.61
CA ARG A 135 -7.13 14.16 -8.48
C ARG A 135 -6.62 15.31 -9.35
N GLN A 136 -5.71 16.13 -8.82
CA GLN A 136 -5.18 17.32 -9.50
C GLN A 136 -4.15 17.01 -10.57
N GLN A 137 -3.49 15.86 -10.52
CA GLN A 137 -2.54 15.48 -11.56
C GLN A 137 -3.24 15.31 -12.91
N THR A 138 -2.78 16.08 -13.91
CA THR A 138 -3.33 16.08 -15.28
C THR A 138 -2.48 15.27 -16.25
N GLU A 139 -1.22 15.02 -15.92
CA GLU A 139 -0.28 14.24 -16.71
C GLU A 139 0.14 13.00 -15.94
N THR A 140 0.43 11.92 -16.66
CA THR A 140 1.04 10.71 -16.11
C THR A 140 2.56 10.83 -16.31
N PRO A 141 3.35 11.41 -15.37
CA PRO A 141 4.79 11.23 -15.44
C PRO A 141 5.06 9.74 -15.29
N LYS A 142 5.77 9.16 -16.26
CA LYS A 142 6.20 7.75 -16.23
C LYS A 142 6.88 7.51 -14.88
N PRO A 143 6.35 6.66 -13.99
CA PRO A 143 7.11 6.27 -12.84
C PRO A 143 8.26 5.43 -13.36
N SER A 144 9.48 5.82 -13.03
CA SER A 144 10.59 4.87 -13.02
C SER A 144 10.34 3.91 -11.86
N VAL A 145 9.36 3.01 -12.01
CA VAL A 145 9.25 1.86 -11.13
C VAL A 145 10.50 1.04 -11.41
N GLU A 146 11.47 1.11 -10.51
CA GLU A 146 12.53 0.12 -10.52
C GLU A 146 11.89 -1.20 -10.10
N GLU A 147 11.99 -2.23 -10.95
CA GLU A 147 11.59 -3.57 -10.57
C GLU A 147 12.44 -4.01 -9.37
N GLY A 148 11.84 -4.00 -8.17
CA GLY A 148 12.47 -4.47 -6.95
C GLY A 148 12.50 -5.99 -6.87
N VAL A 149 13.10 -6.50 -5.79
CA VAL A 149 13.18 -7.93 -5.49
C VAL A 149 11.77 -8.52 -5.46
N ARG A 150 11.43 -9.31 -6.47
CA ARG A 150 10.14 -10.00 -6.56
C ARG A 150 10.11 -11.11 -5.51
N LYS A 151 9.11 -11.07 -4.64
CA LYS A 151 8.66 -12.31 -3.99
C LYS A 151 7.90 -13.09 -5.06
N VAL A 152 8.60 -13.96 -5.78
CA VAL A 152 7.91 -14.99 -6.56
C VAL A 152 7.26 -15.93 -5.56
N GLU A 153 5.96 -15.81 -5.36
CA GLU A 153 5.18 -16.84 -4.69
C GLU A 153 5.17 -18.10 -5.57
N GLU A 154 6.20 -18.93 -5.50
CA GLU A 154 5.97 -20.37 -5.61
C GLU A 154 5.18 -20.78 -4.37
N GLY A 155 3.85 -20.65 -4.39
CA GLY A 155 3.06 -21.06 -3.22
C GLY A 155 1.56 -20.84 -3.16
N LEU A 156 0.96 -20.01 -4.03
CA LEU A 156 -0.51 -19.93 -4.11
C LEU A 156 -1.01 -19.82 -5.55
N ALA A 157 -0.49 -20.73 -6.39
CA ALA A 157 -1.30 -21.20 -7.50
C ALA A 157 -2.60 -21.80 -6.94
N ILE A 158 -3.71 -21.08 -7.13
CA ILE A 158 -4.99 -21.68 -7.52
C ILE A 158 -5.39 -22.90 -6.67
N ILE A 159 -5.97 -22.70 -5.49
CA ILE A 159 -7.03 -23.63 -5.03
C ILE A 159 -8.34 -23.14 -5.64
N LYS A 160 -8.51 -23.38 -6.94
CA LYS A 160 -9.82 -23.51 -7.57
C LYS A 160 -10.24 -24.98 -7.41
N GLY A 161 -11.17 -25.25 -6.50
CA GLY A 161 -11.70 -26.60 -6.18
C GLY A 161 -10.78 -27.35 -5.21
N ILE A 162 -11.26 -27.96 -4.13
CA ILE A 162 -12.38 -28.90 -4.02
C ILE A 162 -13.16 -28.64 -2.72
N ILE A 163 -14.49 -28.70 -2.83
CA ILE A 163 -15.44 -28.70 -1.71
C ILE A 163 -15.77 -30.15 -1.37
N TYR A 164 -15.73 -30.49 -0.08
CA TYR A 164 -16.79 -31.26 0.58
C TYR A 164 -17.30 -30.41 1.75
#